data_AF-A0A2S7KP11-F1
#
_entry.id   AF-A0A2S7KP11-F1
#
_cell.length_a   1.000
_cell.length_b   1.000
_cell.length_c   1.000
_cell.angle_alpha   90.00
_cell.angle_beta   90.00
_cell.angle_gamma   90.00
#
_symmetry.space_group_name_H-M   'P 1'
#
loop_
_entity.id
_entity.type
_entity.pdbx_description
1 polymer ?
#
loop_
_entity_poly.entity_id
_entity_poly.type
_entity_poly.pdbx_seq_one_letter_code
_entity_poly.pdbx_strand_id
1 'polypeptide(L)'
;MHLLPNILFAIILICGIGFFVRNIRKVIGRIKLGRVIDRTDNSKQRWGNVVRIALGQSKMVVRPVSGIMHIIVYLGFIIINLEVLEIIIDGLFGTHRIFAFMGSFYNVLIASFEILALLVLIAVIVFWVRRNMQRIKRFLSPEMKGWPKQDANIILYFEVVLMVLFLTMNAADLQLQRLGADHYEAAGSFPVSQYLLPLIDSMSVESLVLLERTAWWIHILGILVFLNYLYYSKHLHILLAFPNVYFGKLTPAGQFPNNEAVTKEVELMMDPNADPFAAPPESAEPPAKFGASDVIDLNQVQLLNAYTCTECGRCTSVCPANQTGKKLSPRKIMMDTRDRLEEVGKQMEKNGKIEEGKQLLGDYISTEELWACTSCNACVEACPVSIDPLSIIMDMRQFLVMEQSAAPSELNVTMTNIENNGAPWPFNQMDRANWINE
;
A
#
# COMPACT_ATOMS: atom_id res chain seq x y z
N MET A 1 6.10 -43.56 -8.64
CA MET A 1 6.65 -42.19 -8.67
C MET A 1 6.40 -41.57 -10.03
N HIS A 2 5.30 -40.82 -10.18
CA HIS A 2 5.09 -40.03 -11.39
C HIS A 2 5.93 -38.76 -11.25
N LEU A 3 7.13 -38.73 -11.86
CA LEU A 3 8.01 -37.54 -11.81
C LEU A 3 7.44 -36.35 -12.59
N LEU A 4 6.50 -36.60 -13.52
CA LEU A 4 5.95 -35.58 -14.41
C LEU A 4 5.19 -34.47 -13.66
N PRO A 5 4.23 -34.75 -12.74
CA PRO A 5 3.61 -33.73 -11.90
C PRO A 5 4.60 -32.86 -11.12
N ASN A 6 5.64 -33.45 -10.53
CA ASN A 6 6.62 -32.73 -9.72
C ASN A 6 7.49 -31.81 -10.57
N ILE A 7 7.93 -32.28 -11.75
CA ILE A 7 8.68 -31.47 -12.71
C ILE A 7 7.82 -30.30 -13.20
N LEU A 8 6.56 -30.57 -13.55
CA LEU A 8 5.62 -29.53 -13.96
C LEU A 8 5.40 -28.50 -12.84
N PHE A 9 5.22 -28.97 -11.60
CA PHE A 9 5.09 -28.11 -10.43
C PHE A 9 6.31 -27.21 -10.25
N ALA A 10 7.51 -27.79 -10.30
CA ALA A 10 8.76 -27.04 -10.17
C ALA A 10 8.93 -25.96 -11.24
N ILE A 11 8.60 -26.28 -12.51
CA ILE A 11 8.64 -25.31 -13.62
C ILE A 11 7.67 -24.15 -13.34
N ILE A 12 6.43 -24.46 -12.97
CA ILE A 12 5.41 -23.43 -12.72
C ILE A 12 5.80 -22.55 -11.52
N LEU A 13 6.32 -23.15 -10.45
CA LEU A 13 6.79 -22.45 -9.26
C LEU A 13 7.94 -21.49 -9.60
N ILE A 14 8.97 -21.96 -10.32
CA ILE A 14 10.11 -21.14 -10.74
C ILE A 14 9.67 -20.01 -11.67
N CYS A 15 8.82 -20.29 -12.65
CA CYS A 15 8.29 -19.29 -13.57
C CYS A 15 7.43 -18.25 -12.82
N GLY A 16 6.56 -18.69 -11.91
CA GLY A 16 5.69 -17.84 -11.12
C GLY A 16 6.45 -16.91 -10.19
N ILE A 17 7.44 -17.43 -9.46
CA ILE A 17 8.31 -16.62 -8.58
C ILE A 17 9.22 -15.71 -9.41
N GLY A 18 9.79 -16.21 -10.51
CA GLY A 18 10.65 -15.43 -11.40
C GLY A 18 9.94 -14.22 -12.00
N PHE A 19 8.68 -14.40 -12.44
CA PHE A 19 7.85 -13.30 -12.93
C PHE A 19 7.53 -12.29 -11.82
N PHE A 20 7.22 -12.76 -10.61
CA PHE A 20 6.97 -11.91 -9.46
C PHE A 20 8.19 -11.04 -9.09
N VAL A 21 9.38 -11.65 -8.98
CA VAL A 21 10.63 -10.95 -8.67
C VAL A 21 10.93 -9.89 -9.73
N ARG A 22 10.72 -10.21 -11.02
CA ARG A 22 10.89 -9.24 -12.10
C ARG A 22 9.96 -8.03 -11.95
N ASN A 23 8.69 -8.26 -11.62
CA ASN A 23 7.71 -7.21 -11.44
C ASN A 23 8.03 -6.34 -10.21
N ILE A 24 8.38 -6.93 -9.06
CA ILE A 24 8.81 -6.16 -7.88
C ILE A 24 10.05 -5.31 -8.17
N ARG A 25 11.02 -5.80 -8.94
CA ARG A 25 12.17 -4.99 -9.37
C ARG A 25 11.76 -3.76 -10.18
N LYS A 26 10.69 -3.84 -10.98
CA LYS A 26 10.13 -2.67 -11.69
C LYS A 26 9.57 -1.64 -10.72
N VAL A 27 8.80 -2.07 -9.70
CA VAL A 27 8.28 -1.15 -8.65
C VAL A 27 9.44 -0.43 -7.97
N ILE A 28 10.46 -1.18 -7.55
CA ILE A 28 11.65 -0.62 -6.90
C ILE A 28 12.37 0.35 -7.83
N GLY A 29 12.54 0.00 -9.10
CA GLY A 29 13.15 0.87 -10.11
C GLY A 29 12.39 2.19 -10.27
N ARG A 30 11.05 2.13 -10.27
CA ARG A 30 10.18 3.32 -10.38
C ARG A 30 10.23 4.19 -9.13
N ILE A 31 10.21 3.60 -7.95
CA ILE A 31 10.40 4.34 -6.68
C ILE A 31 11.76 5.05 -6.68
N LYS A 32 12.79 4.41 -7.21
CA LYS A 32 14.15 4.99 -7.30
C LYS A 32 14.30 6.12 -8.30
N LEU A 33 13.30 6.41 -9.14
CA LEU A 33 13.29 7.60 -10.00
C LEU A 33 13.15 8.90 -9.20
N GLY A 34 12.59 8.83 -7.99
CA GLY A 34 12.47 9.99 -7.12
C GLY A 34 13.79 10.42 -6.50
N ARG A 35 13.83 11.67 -6.04
CA ARG A 35 14.98 12.27 -5.34
C ARG A 35 15.33 11.45 -4.10
N VAL A 36 16.63 11.19 -3.92
CA VAL A 36 17.13 10.47 -2.74
C VAL A 36 16.91 11.35 -1.51
N ILE A 37 16.40 10.75 -0.44
CA ILE A 37 16.23 11.40 0.85
C ILE A 37 16.81 10.49 1.93
N ASP A 38 17.59 11.06 2.85
CA ASP A 38 18.08 10.31 3.99
C ASP A 38 16.98 10.18 5.07
N ARG A 39 16.68 8.92 5.42
CA ARG A 39 15.80 8.54 6.53
C ARG A 39 16.40 7.36 7.32
N THR A 40 17.73 7.32 7.40
CA THR A 40 18.47 6.31 8.16
C THR A 40 18.61 6.66 9.65
N ASP A 41 18.15 7.85 10.04
CA ASP A 41 18.08 8.32 11.42
C ASP A 41 17.12 7.49 12.30
N ASN A 42 17.36 7.52 13.62
CA ASN A 42 16.43 7.00 14.64
C ASN A 42 15.93 5.56 14.40
N SER A 43 16.80 4.67 13.91
CA SER A 43 16.46 3.28 13.53
C SER A 43 15.67 2.51 14.60
N LYS A 44 16.01 2.66 15.89
CA LYS A 44 15.27 2.03 17.01
C LYS A 44 13.79 2.45 17.04
N GLN A 45 13.50 3.74 16.86
CA GLN A 45 12.14 4.25 16.83
C GLN A 45 11.39 3.79 15.57
N ARG A 46 12.06 3.74 14.41
CA ARG A 46 11.48 3.28 13.14
C ARG A 46 11.08 1.80 13.21
N TRP A 47 11.96 0.94 13.71
CA TRP A 47 11.63 -0.47 13.97
C TRP A 47 10.52 -0.61 15.01
N GLY A 48 10.54 0.20 16.07
CA GLY A 48 9.42 0.27 17.03
C GLY A 48 8.08 0.60 16.36
N ASN A 49 8.09 1.50 15.37
CA ASN A 49 6.90 1.81 14.56
C ASN A 49 6.48 0.63 13.67
N VAL A 50 7.42 -0.08 13.04
CA VAL A 50 7.11 -1.29 12.25
C VAL A 50 6.44 -2.35 13.12
N VAL A 51 6.99 -2.64 14.29
CA VAL A 51 6.42 -3.62 15.23
C VAL A 51 5.04 -3.16 15.70
N ARG A 52 4.88 -1.89 16.09
CA ARG A 52 3.62 -1.39 16.63
C ARG A 52 2.52 -1.22 15.58
N ILE A 53 2.85 -0.76 14.39
CA ILE A 53 1.88 -0.38 13.35
C ILE A 53 1.69 -1.50 12.33
N ALA A 54 2.77 -2.02 11.73
CA ALA A 54 2.67 -3.02 10.67
C ALA A 54 2.41 -4.43 11.23
N LEU A 55 3.16 -4.87 12.25
CA LEU A 55 2.93 -6.17 12.90
C LEU A 55 1.76 -6.12 13.89
N GLY A 56 1.75 -5.11 14.76
CA GLY A 56 0.76 -4.95 15.82
C GLY A 56 -0.59 -4.36 15.39
N GLN A 57 -0.74 -3.94 14.12
CA GLN A 57 -2.00 -3.45 13.55
C GLN A 57 -2.66 -2.30 14.33
N SER A 58 -1.91 -1.54 15.14
CA SER A 58 -2.45 -0.55 16.09
C SER A 58 -3.31 0.55 15.45
N LYS A 59 -3.01 0.95 14.21
CA LYS A 59 -3.82 1.93 13.47
C LYS A 59 -5.07 1.34 12.82
N MET A 60 -5.14 0.02 12.63
CA MET A 60 -6.30 -0.62 12.01
C MET A 60 -7.49 -0.71 12.97
N VAL A 61 -7.23 -0.97 14.25
CA VAL A 61 -8.23 -1.15 15.32
C VAL A 61 -8.96 0.12 15.74
N VAL A 62 -8.50 1.30 15.31
CA VAL A 62 -9.19 2.59 15.49
C VAL A 62 -10.65 2.54 14.98
N ARG A 63 -10.94 1.66 14.01
CA ARG A 63 -12.32 1.29 13.65
C ARG A 63 -12.58 -0.18 14.03
N PRO A 64 -13.09 -0.46 15.24
CA PRO A 64 -13.07 -1.80 15.84
C PRO A 64 -13.58 -2.92 14.92
N VAL A 65 -14.77 -2.74 14.33
CA VAL A 65 -15.38 -3.74 13.45
C VAL A 65 -14.49 -4.07 12.25
N SER A 66 -13.96 -3.05 11.57
CA SER A 66 -13.07 -3.28 10.41
C SER A 66 -11.68 -3.76 10.83
N GLY A 67 -11.22 -3.36 12.01
CA GLY A 67 -9.92 -3.75 12.54
C GLY A 67 -9.88 -5.21 12.96
N ILE A 68 -10.90 -5.69 13.69
CA ILE A 68 -10.99 -7.09 14.13
C ILE A 68 -11.05 -8.03 12.92
N MET A 69 -11.92 -7.75 11.94
CA MET A 69 -11.99 -8.55 10.72
C MET A 69 -10.66 -8.56 9.95
N HIS A 70 -9.96 -7.42 9.90
CA HIS A 70 -8.65 -7.37 9.24
C HIS A 70 -7.58 -8.14 10.03
N ILE A 71 -7.62 -8.13 11.36
CA ILE A 71 -6.72 -8.93 12.19
C ILE A 71 -6.94 -10.43 11.93
N ILE A 72 -8.20 -10.87 11.80
CA ILE A 72 -8.52 -12.26 11.43
C ILE A 72 -7.88 -12.60 10.09
N VAL A 73 -8.08 -11.76 9.06
CA VAL A 73 -7.48 -11.98 7.73
C VAL A 73 -5.95 -11.97 7.80
N TYR A 74 -5.35 -11.06 8.56
CA TYR A 74 -3.91 -10.95 8.74
C TYR A 74 -3.30 -12.16 9.46
N LEU A 75 -3.92 -12.63 10.54
CA LEU A 75 -3.49 -13.83 11.27
C LEU A 75 -3.67 -15.07 10.42
N GLY A 76 -4.81 -15.19 9.73
CA GLY A 76 -5.05 -16.25 8.75
C GLY A 76 -3.97 -16.27 7.68
N PHE A 77 -3.66 -15.11 7.08
CA PHE A 77 -2.57 -15.01 6.11
C PHE A 77 -1.23 -15.48 6.68
N ILE A 78 -0.79 -14.98 7.84
CA ILE A 78 0.52 -15.36 8.41
C ILE A 78 0.58 -16.85 8.75
N ILE A 79 -0.45 -17.38 9.39
CA ILE A 79 -0.44 -18.73 9.94
C ILE A 79 -0.63 -19.75 8.81
N ILE A 80 -1.58 -19.55 7.89
CA ILE A 80 -1.85 -20.46 6.75
C ILE A 80 -0.67 -20.49 5.77
N ASN A 81 0.19 -19.46 5.71
CA ASN A 81 1.42 -19.54 4.90
C ASN A 81 2.37 -20.67 5.33
N LEU A 82 2.29 -21.15 6.58
CA LEU A 82 3.03 -22.35 7.01
C LEU A 82 2.52 -23.62 6.31
N GLU A 83 1.23 -23.68 5.99
CA GLU A 83 0.63 -24.77 5.21
C GLU A 83 0.96 -24.65 3.73
N VAL A 84 1.01 -23.42 3.20
CA VAL A 84 1.49 -23.19 1.83
C VAL A 84 2.91 -23.72 1.66
N LEU A 85 3.76 -23.61 2.68
CA LEU A 85 5.09 -24.22 2.68
C LEU A 85 5.00 -25.76 2.60
N GLU A 86 4.11 -26.40 3.36
CA GLU A 86 3.85 -27.85 3.28
C GLU A 86 3.39 -28.25 1.86
N ILE A 87 2.40 -27.56 1.31
CA ILE A 87 1.88 -27.75 -0.05
C ILE A 87 3.00 -27.64 -1.10
N ILE A 88 3.89 -26.66 -0.98
CA ILE A 88 5.02 -26.50 -1.91
C ILE A 88 5.99 -27.68 -1.81
N ILE A 89 6.32 -28.13 -0.60
CA ILE A 89 7.22 -29.26 -0.39
C ILE A 89 6.59 -30.55 -0.93
N ASP A 90 5.32 -30.79 -0.62
CA ASP A 90 4.55 -31.93 -1.14
C ASP A 90 4.50 -31.94 -2.66
N GLY A 91 4.28 -30.78 -3.29
CA GLY A 91 4.29 -30.64 -4.74
C GLY A 91 5.65 -30.89 -5.39
N LEU A 92 6.75 -30.52 -4.73
CA LEU A 92 8.11 -30.73 -5.26
C LEU A 92 8.57 -32.17 -5.12
N PHE A 93 8.28 -32.82 -4.00
CA PHE A 93 8.80 -34.16 -3.69
C PHE A 93 7.78 -35.27 -3.93
N GLY A 94 6.52 -34.94 -4.23
CA GLY A 94 5.45 -35.93 -4.39
C GLY A 94 5.10 -36.61 -3.07
N THR A 95 5.28 -35.90 -1.95
CA THR A 95 4.87 -36.33 -0.62
C THR A 95 3.43 -35.88 -0.35
N HIS A 96 2.87 -36.36 0.75
CA HIS A 96 1.56 -35.95 1.22
C HIS A 96 1.64 -35.72 2.73
N ARG A 97 1.32 -34.51 3.18
CA ARG A 97 1.38 -34.09 4.57
C ARG A 97 2.74 -34.37 5.21
N ILE A 98 3.82 -33.89 4.59
CA ILE A 98 5.19 -34.17 5.05
C ILE A 98 5.44 -33.77 6.51
N PHE A 99 4.64 -32.88 7.09
CA PHE A 99 4.75 -32.46 8.49
C PHE A 99 3.98 -33.35 9.47
N ALA A 100 3.33 -34.42 9.01
CA ALA A 100 2.59 -35.38 9.83
C ALA A 100 3.45 -36.04 10.93
N PHE A 101 4.77 -36.15 10.75
CA PHE A 101 5.68 -36.69 11.77
C PHE A 101 5.65 -35.95 13.11
N MET A 102 5.14 -34.71 13.16
CA MET A 102 5.00 -33.93 14.39
C MET A 102 3.83 -34.40 15.29
N GLY A 103 3.02 -35.36 14.84
CA GLY A 103 1.99 -36.01 15.65
C GLY A 103 0.94 -35.05 16.19
N SER A 104 0.74 -35.00 17.52
CA SER A 104 -0.30 -34.17 18.14
C SER A 104 -0.18 -32.67 17.84
N PHE A 105 1.05 -32.16 17.70
CA PHE A 105 1.27 -30.77 17.33
C PHE A 105 0.77 -30.47 15.91
N TYR A 106 0.97 -31.41 14.98
CA TYR A 106 0.42 -31.30 13.62
C TYR A 106 -1.11 -31.24 13.63
N ASN A 107 -1.76 -32.04 14.46
CA ASN A 107 -3.22 -32.02 14.60
C ASN A 107 -3.74 -30.64 15.06
N VAL A 108 -3.08 -30.01 16.02
CA VAL A 108 -3.42 -28.65 16.47
C VAL A 108 -3.16 -27.64 15.36
N LEU A 109 -2.07 -27.78 14.63
CA LEU A 109 -1.71 -26.90 13.53
C LEU A 109 -2.77 -26.93 12.41
N ILE A 110 -3.15 -28.11 11.92
CA ILE A 110 -4.20 -28.26 10.89
C ILE A 110 -5.55 -27.77 11.40
N ALA A 111 -5.93 -28.08 12.65
CA ALA A 111 -7.16 -27.54 13.24
C ALA A 111 -7.15 -26.00 13.28
N SER A 112 -6.00 -25.39 13.55
CA SER A 112 -5.86 -23.93 13.55
C SER A 112 -6.04 -23.35 12.14
N PHE A 113 -5.48 -24.00 11.11
CA PHE A 113 -5.64 -23.58 9.71
C PHE A 113 -7.10 -23.66 9.27
N GLU A 114 -7.79 -24.75 9.61
CA GLU A 114 -9.21 -24.96 9.32
C GLU A 114 -10.10 -23.88 9.93
N ILE A 115 -9.92 -23.61 11.22
CA ILE A 115 -10.68 -22.57 11.94
C ILE A 115 -10.38 -21.20 11.34
N LEU A 116 -9.11 -20.88 11.10
CA LEU A 116 -8.71 -19.60 10.51
C LEU A 116 -9.24 -19.43 9.09
N ALA A 117 -9.22 -20.48 8.25
CA ALA A 117 -9.75 -20.45 6.89
C ALA A 117 -11.25 -20.12 6.89
N LEU A 118 -12.03 -20.74 7.80
CA LEU A 118 -13.45 -20.40 7.96
C LEU A 118 -13.65 -18.95 8.42
N LEU A 119 -12.88 -18.51 9.41
CA LEU A 119 -12.98 -17.13 9.93
C LEU A 119 -12.59 -16.09 8.87
N VAL A 120 -11.55 -16.36 8.07
CA VAL A 120 -11.13 -15.55 6.92
C VAL A 120 -12.26 -15.52 5.89
N LEU A 121 -12.82 -16.66 5.51
CA LEU A 121 -13.93 -16.75 4.56
C LEU A 121 -15.13 -15.89 5.01
N ILE A 122 -15.51 -15.98 6.29
CA ILE A 122 -16.58 -15.15 6.87
C ILE A 122 -16.20 -13.66 6.81
N ALA A 123 -14.99 -13.29 7.24
CA ALA A 123 -14.53 -11.90 7.25
C ALA A 123 -14.52 -11.28 5.84
N VAL A 124 -14.05 -12.03 4.83
CA VAL A 124 -13.98 -11.61 3.43
C VAL A 124 -15.38 -11.46 2.83
N ILE A 125 -16.31 -12.38 3.11
CA ILE A 125 -17.72 -12.25 2.72
C ILE A 125 -18.33 -10.98 3.32
N VAL A 126 -18.09 -10.71 4.61
CA VAL A 126 -18.57 -9.48 5.26
C VAL A 126 -17.94 -8.24 4.64
N PHE A 127 -16.64 -8.24 4.31
CA PHE A 127 -16.00 -7.14 3.61
C PHE A 127 -16.58 -6.93 2.21
N TRP A 128 -16.86 -8.01 1.48
CA TRP A 128 -17.46 -7.97 0.15
C TRP A 128 -18.86 -7.36 0.19
N VAL A 129 -19.71 -7.86 1.07
CA VAL A 129 -21.08 -7.34 1.31
C VAL A 129 -21.02 -5.87 1.73
N ARG A 130 -20.18 -5.54 2.71
CA ARG A 130 -20.01 -4.16 3.19
C ARG A 130 -19.59 -3.21 2.07
N ARG A 131 -18.69 -3.65 1.19
CA ARG A 131 -18.17 -2.84 0.09
C ARG A 131 -19.23 -2.59 -0.99
N ASN A 132 -20.02 -3.61 -1.34
CA ASN A 132 -20.90 -3.56 -2.51
C ASN A 132 -22.36 -3.21 -2.15
N MET A 133 -22.82 -3.50 -0.93
CA MET A 133 -24.21 -3.29 -0.51
C MET A 133 -24.40 -2.05 0.39
N GLN A 134 -23.50 -1.76 1.32
CA GLN A 134 -23.72 -0.70 2.35
C GLN A 134 -23.50 0.75 1.89
N ARG A 135 -23.40 1.01 0.57
CA ARG A 135 -23.32 2.36 -0.05
C ARG A 135 -22.47 3.39 0.73
N ILE A 136 -21.25 3.00 1.13
CA ILE A 136 -20.38 3.85 1.95
C ILE A 136 -19.85 5.03 1.12
N LYS A 137 -20.10 6.28 1.55
CA LYS A 137 -19.74 7.53 0.81
C LYS A 137 -18.33 7.51 0.20
N ARG A 138 -17.29 7.19 0.98
CA ARG A 138 -15.89 7.17 0.51
C ARG A 138 -15.59 6.13 -0.59
N PHE A 139 -16.47 5.14 -0.80
CA PHE A 139 -16.36 4.15 -1.88
C PHE A 139 -17.24 4.49 -3.09
N LEU A 140 -18.06 5.53 -2.99
CA LEU A 140 -18.93 6.03 -4.06
C LEU A 140 -18.38 7.29 -4.72
N SER A 141 -17.21 7.76 -4.30
CA SER A 141 -16.60 8.97 -4.82
C SER A 141 -16.13 8.78 -6.28
N PRO A 142 -16.00 9.86 -7.08
CA PRO A 142 -15.71 9.77 -8.51
C PRO A 142 -14.45 8.97 -8.85
N GLU A 143 -13.38 9.13 -8.06
CA GLU A 143 -12.09 8.44 -8.28
C GLU A 143 -12.15 6.93 -8.02
N MET A 144 -13.22 6.43 -7.39
CA MET A 144 -13.38 4.99 -7.15
C MET A 144 -14.12 4.27 -8.29
N LYS A 145 -14.54 4.98 -9.35
CA LYS A 145 -15.20 4.36 -10.51
C LYS A 145 -14.20 3.57 -11.36
N GLY A 146 -14.63 2.43 -11.91
CA GLY A 146 -13.80 1.60 -12.78
C GLY A 146 -12.83 0.69 -12.01
N TRP A 147 -11.54 0.73 -12.37
CA TRP A 147 -10.50 -0.17 -11.89
C TRP A 147 -10.39 -0.24 -10.35
N PRO A 148 -10.32 0.89 -9.60
CA PRO A 148 -10.24 0.86 -8.13
C PRO A 148 -11.36 0.06 -7.44
N LYS A 149 -12.57 0.05 -8.02
CA LYS A 149 -13.68 -0.76 -7.48
C LYS A 149 -13.50 -2.23 -7.84
N GLN A 150 -13.19 -2.52 -9.10
CA GLN A 150 -13.02 -3.88 -9.63
C GLN A 150 -11.85 -4.61 -8.96
N ASP A 151 -10.69 -3.97 -8.85
CA ASP A 151 -9.48 -4.51 -8.22
C ASP A 151 -9.76 -5.08 -6.82
N ALA A 152 -10.45 -4.30 -5.98
CA ALA A 152 -10.83 -4.76 -4.64
C ALA A 152 -11.82 -5.93 -4.65
N ASN A 153 -12.73 -6.00 -5.62
CA ASN A 153 -13.66 -7.13 -5.72
C ASN A 153 -12.96 -8.38 -6.26
N ILE A 154 -11.99 -8.23 -7.16
CA ILE A 154 -11.16 -9.33 -7.66
C ILE A 154 -10.35 -9.94 -6.51
N ILE A 155 -9.73 -9.11 -5.67
CA ILE A 155 -9.02 -9.56 -4.46
C ILE A 155 -9.94 -10.40 -3.56
N LEU A 156 -11.12 -9.86 -3.19
CA LEU A 156 -12.06 -10.57 -2.32
C LEU A 156 -12.57 -11.86 -2.96
N TYR A 157 -12.75 -11.89 -4.28
CA TYR A 157 -13.09 -13.10 -5.02
C TYR A 157 -11.99 -14.16 -4.94
N PHE A 158 -10.73 -13.78 -5.18
CA PHE A 158 -9.59 -14.69 -5.02
C PHE A 158 -9.52 -15.26 -3.60
N GLU A 159 -9.65 -14.42 -2.58
CA GLU A 159 -9.63 -14.85 -1.18
C GLU A 159 -10.76 -15.87 -0.89
N VAL A 160 -11.99 -15.62 -1.35
CA VAL A 160 -13.10 -16.58 -1.19
C VAL A 160 -12.79 -17.90 -1.91
N VAL A 161 -12.39 -17.85 -3.18
CA VAL A 161 -12.12 -19.05 -3.98
C VAL A 161 -11.00 -19.88 -3.36
N LEU A 162 -9.91 -19.24 -2.93
CA LEU A 162 -8.79 -19.94 -2.29
C LEU A 162 -9.21 -20.60 -0.98
N MET A 163 -9.95 -19.92 -0.10
CA MET A 163 -10.43 -20.52 1.16
C MET A 163 -11.41 -21.68 0.91
N VAL A 164 -12.27 -21.59 -0.11
CA VAL A 164 -13.18 -22.68 -0.47
C VAL A 164 -12.43 -23.88 -1.03
N LEU A 165 -11.47 -23.66 -1.94
CA LEU A 165 -10.62 -24.73 -2.49
C LEU A 165 -9.83 -25.43 -1.38
N PHE A 166 -9.29 -24.64 -0.45
CA PHE A 166 -8.57 -25.12 0.72
C PHE A 166 -9.42 -26.06 1.59
N LEU A 167 -10.62 -25.62 2.01
CA LEU A 167 -11.53 -26.45 2.81
C LEU A 167 -12.05 -27.66 2.02
N THR A 168 -12.24 -27.53 0.71
CA THR A 168 -12.67 -28.64 -0.17
C THR A 168 -11.58 -29.71 -0.27
N MET A 169 -10.33 -29.30 -0.43
CA MET A 169 -9.16 -30.18 -0.46
C MET A 169 -9.03 -30.94 0.86
N ASN A 170 -9.15 -30.25 2.01
CA ASN A 170 -9.09 -30.87 3.33
C ASN A 170 -10.28 -31.81 3.62
N ALA A 171 -11.47 -31.49 3.11
CA ALA A 171 -12.63 -32.38 3.24
C ALA A 171 -12.45 -33.68 2.44
N ALA A 172 -11.95 -33.57 1.21
CA ALA A 172 -11.65 -34.73 0.38
C ALA A 172 -10.53 -35.58 0.98
N ASP A 173 -9.46 -34.96 1.47
CA ASP A 173 -8.38 -35.63 2.19
C ASP A 173 -8.88 -36.36 3.44
N LEU A 174 -9.69 -35.72 4.29
CA LEU A 174 -10.30 -36.36 5.46
C LEU A 174 -11.12 -37.60 5.08
N GLN A 175 -11.92 -37.53 4.00
CA GLN A 175 -12.71 -38.67 3.56
C GLN A 175 -11.82 -39.82 3.04
N LEU A 176 -10.75 -39.49 2.31
CA LEU A 176 -9.77 -40.47 1.84
C LEU A 176 -9.05 -41.18 3.00
N GLN A 177 -8.67 -40.43 4.04
CA GLN A 177 -8.10 -40.99 5.27
C GLN A 177 -9.09 -41.94 5.98
N ARG A 178 -10.39 -41.60 6.05
CA ARG A 178 -11.43 -42.46 6.65
C ARG A 178 -11.64 -43.76 5.89
N LEU A 179 -11.52 -43.72 4.57
CA LEU A 179 -11.62 -44.90 3.71
C LEU A 179 -10.33 -45.74 3.69
N GLY A 180 -9.25 -45.26 4.33
CA GLY A 180 -7.96 -45.93 4.35
C GLY A 180 -7.32 -46.00 2.96
N ALA A 181 -7.50 -44.96 2.14
CA ALA A 181 -6.93 -44.89 0.80
C ALA A 181 -5.39 -44.87 0.84
N ASP A 182 -4.75 -45.63 -0.05
CA ASP A 182 -3.29 -45.64 -0.19
C ASP A 182 -2.75 -44.22 -0.42
N HIS A 183 -1.59 -43.90 0.18
CA HIS A 183 -0.92 -42.58 0.18
C HIS A 183 -1.52 -41.52 1.13
N TYR A 184 -2.69 -41.76 1.74
CA TYR A 184 -3.33 -40.83 2.68
C TYR A 184 -3.20 -41.31 4.12
N GLU A 185 -2.22 -40.77 4.85
CA GLU A 185 -2.01 -41.07 6.27
C GLU A 185 -3.06 -40.38 7.15
N ALA A 186 -3.51 -41.07 8.21
CA ALA A 186 -4.43 -40.51 9.20
C ALA A 186 -3.72 -39.43 10.05
N ALA A 187 -3.70 -38.20 9.56
CA ALA A 187 -2.97 -37.08 10.14
C ALA A 187 -3.75 -35.77 10.00
N GLY A 188 -3.68 -34.94 11.04
CA GLY A 188 -4.39 -33.67 11.10
C GLY A 188 -5.72 -33.78 11.87
N SER A 189 -6.28 -32.62 12.18
CA SER A 189 -7.61 -32.50 12.77
C SER A 189 -8.42 -31.49 11.96
N PHE A 190 -9.64 -31.89 11.56
CA PHE A 190 -10.44 -31.20 10.55
C PHE A 190 -11.78 -30.71 11.12
N PRO A 191 -11.76 -29.77 12.07
CA PRO A 191 -12.97 -29.34 12.77
C PRO A 191 -13.99 -28.65 11.87
N VAL A 192 -13.58 -28.13 10.70
CA VAL A 192 -14.44 -27.40 9.77
C VAL A 192 -14.80 -28.28 8.58
N SER A 193 -13.80 -28.82 7.90
CA SER A 193 -13.96 -29.59 6.67
C SER A 193 -14.79 -30.87 6.86
N GLN A 194 -14.87 -31.41 8.08
CA GLN A 194 -15.79 -32.51 8.41
C GLN A 194 -17.27 -32.20 8.10
N TYR A 195 -17.68 -30.94 8.12
CA TYR A 195 -19.06 -30.55 7.81
C TYR A 195 -19.36 -30.55 6.31
N LEU A 196 -18.33 -30.66 5.46
CA LEU A 196 -18.49 -30.81 4.01
C LEU A 196 -18.62 -32.27 3.59
N LEU A 197 -18.33 -33.23 4.48
CA LEU A 197 -18.38 -34.66 4.19
C LEU A 197 -19.73 -35.16 3.65
N PRO A 198 -20.90 -34.72 4.16
CA PRO A 198 -22.19 -35.18 3.62
C PRO A 198 -22.43 -34.83 2.14
N LEU A 199 -21.59 -33.96 1.55
CA LEU A 199 -21.65 -33.62 0.13
C LEU A 199 -20.79 -34.55 -0.74
N ILE A 200 -19.85 -35.28 -0.14
CA ILE A 200 -18.81 -36.06 -0.84
C ILE A 200 -18.63 -37.49 -0.32
N ASP A 201 -19.32 -37.88 0.76
CA ASP A 201 -19.16 -39.18 1.43
C ASP A 201 -19.57 -40.38 0.55
N SER A 202 -20.49 -40.16 -0.38
CA SER A 202 -20.94 -41.17 -1.35
C SER A 202 -20.03 -41.31 -2.58
N MET A 203 -18.96 -40.52 -2.70
CA MET A 203 -18.05 -40.55 -3.84
C MET A 203 -17.09 -41.76 -3.77
N SER A 204 -16.68 -42.27 -4.93
CA SER A 204 -15.66 -43.32 -5.00
C SER A 204 -14.27 -42.76 -4.61
N VAL A 205 -13.35 -43.63 -4.22
CA VAL A 205 -11.96 -43.25 -3.88
C VAL A 205 -11.31 -42.51 -5.05
N GLU A 206 -11.49 -42.97 -6.28
CA GLU A 206 -10.93 -42.32 -7.47
C GLU A 206 -11.49 -40.90 -7.67
N SER A 207 -12.79 -40.73 -7.42
CA SER A 207 -13.46 -39.43 -7.55
C SER A 207 -13.00 -38.46 -6.45
N LEU A 208 -12.76 -38.95 -5.23
CA LEU A 208 -12.23 -38.17 -4.12
C LEU A 208 -10.79 -37.74 -4.36
N VAL A 209 -9.93 -38.64 -4.86
CA VAL A 209 -8.55 -38.29 -5.25
C VAL A 209 -8.55 -37.23 -6.36
N LEU A 210 -9.44 -37.36 -7.35
CA LEU A 210 -9.57 -36.36 -8.40
C LEU A 210 -10.01 -35.01 -7.85
N LEU A 211 -10.98 -34.98 -6.93
CA LEU A 211 -11.45 -33.76 -6.28
C LEU A 211 -10.34 -33.10 -5.47
N GLU A 212 -9.65 -33.86 -4.62
CA GLU A 212 -8.53 -33.38 -3.79
C GLU A 212 -7.42 -32.81 -4.68
N ARG A 213 -6.92 -33.57 -5.66
CA ARG A 213 -5.83 -33.10 -6.54
C ARG A 213 -6.23 -31.91 -7.39
N THR A 214 -7.47 -31.86 -7.87
CA THR A 214 -7.97 -30.71 -8.62
C THR A 214 -8.04 -29.46 -7.73
N ALA A 215 -8.58 -29.59 -6.53
CA ALA A 215 -8.63 -28.50 -5.56
C ALA A 215 -7.23 -28.02 -5.18
N TRP A 216 -6.30 -28.95 -4.91
CA TRP A 216 -4.89 -28.68 -4.61
C TRP A 216 -4.20 -27.91 -5.76
N TRP A 217 -4.32 -28.39 -7.00
CA TRP A 217 -3.71 -27.74 -8.17
C TRP A 217 -4.29 -26.35 -8.43
N ILE A 218 -5.62 -26.22 -8.43
CA ILE A 218 -6.26 -24.90 -8.64
C ILE A 218 -5.88 -23.95 -7.51
N HIS A 219 -5.78 -24.44 -6.27
CA HIS A 219 -5.39 -23.63 -5.12
C HIS A 219 -3.97 -23.08 -5.27
N ILE A 220 -2.96 -23.94 -5.48
CA ILE A 220 -1.57 -23.49 -5.56
C ILE A 220 -1.29 -22.66 -6.82
N LEU A 221 -1.91 -23.00 -7.96
CA LEU A 221 -1.86 -22.16 -9.16
C LEU A 221 -2.56 -20.82 -8.91
N GLY A 222 -3.69 -20.83 -8.20
CA GLY A 222 -4.41 -19.63 -7.77
C GLY A 222 -3.55 -18.73 -6.88
N ILE A 223 -2.80 -19.28 -5.93
CA ILE A 223 -1.83 -18.54 -5.12
C ILE A 223 -0.75 -17.91 -6.00
N LEU A 224 -0.16 -18.65 -6.94
CA LEU A 224 0.90 -18.12 -7.82
C LEU A 224 0.38 -17.04 -8.77
N VAL A 225 -0.86 -17.17 -9.26
CA VAL A 225 -1.53 -16.13 -10.04
C VAL A 225 -1.79 -14.89 -9.17
N PHE A 226 -2.31 -15.08 -7.96
CA PHE A 226 -2.61 -13.98 -7.04
C PHE A 226 -1.33 -13.25 -6.59
N LEU A 227 -0.24 -13.97 -6.33
CA LEU A 227 1.09 -13.43 -6.05
C LEU A 227 1.54 -12.47 -7.16
N ASN A 228 1.32 -12.84 -8.42
CA ASN A 228 1.69 -12.01 -9.56
C ASN A 228 0.70 -10.89 -9.86
N TYR A 229 -0.55 -11.05 -9.43
CA TYR A 229 -1.56 -10.01 -9.46
C TYR A 229 -1.25 -8.88 -8.47
N LEU A 230 -0.54 -9.17 -7.35
CA LEU A 230 -0.19 -8.17 -6.33
C LEU A 230 0.38 -6.89 -6.94
N TYR A 231 1.30 -7.02 -7.90
CA TYR A 231 1.96 -5.92 -8.57
C TYR A 231 0.99 -4.88 -9.19
N TYR A 232 -0.14 -5.33 -9.73
CA TYR A 232 -1.12 -4.48 -10.42
C TYR A 232 -2.26 -4.01 -9.50
N SER A 233 -2.25 -4.47 -8.25
CA SER A 233 -3.39 -4.36 -7.34
C SER A 233 -3.08 -3.51 -6.11
N LYS A 234 -4.12 -3.04 -5.43
CA LYS A 234 -3.97 -2.43 -4.09
C LYS A 234 -3.52 -3.43 -3.02
N HIS A 235 -3.54 -4.74 -3.31
CA HIS A 235 -3.08 -5.76 -2.37
C HIS A 235 -1.55 -5.74 -2.19
N LEU A 236 -0.80 -5.04 -3.07
CA LEU A 236 0.65 -4.80 -2.92
C LEU A 236 1.04 -4.22 -1.55
N HIS A 237 0.10 -3.57 -0.86
CA HIS A 237 0.30 -3.05 0.50
C HIS A 237 0.77 -4.10 1.50
N ILE A 238 0.46 -5.40 1.32
CA ILE A 238 0.93 -6.45 2.23
C ILE A 238 2.47 -6.54 2.25
N LEU A 239 3.13 -6.10 1.18
CA LEU A 239 4.59 -6.05 1.07
C LEU A 239 5.12 -4.67 1.44
N LEU A 240 4.55 -3.62 0.84
CA LEU A 240 5.10 -2.27 0.95
C LEU A 240 4.73 -1.54 2.25
N ALA A 241 3.71 -1.98 2.98
CA ALA A 241 3.37 -1.36 4.27
C ALA A 241 4.53 -1.40 5.27
N PHE A 242 5.35 -2.46 5.27
CA PHE A 242 6.50 -2.60 6.15
C PHE A 242 7.58 -1.53 5.90
N PRO A 243 8.19 -1.43 4.70
CA PRO A 243 9.15 -0.37 4.41
C PRO A 243 8.51 1.03 4.49
N ASN A 244 7.23 1.18 4.12
CA ASN A 244 6.56 2.48 4.21
C ASN A 244 6.43 2.97 5.65
N VAL A 245 6.05 2.09 6.58
CA VAL A 245 6.00 2.42 8.01
C VAL A 245 7.40 2.71 8.56
N TYR A 246 8.41 1.94 8.15
CA TYR A 246 9.79 2.17 8.57
C TYR A 246 10.29 3.56 8.14
N PHE A 247 10.08 3.93 6.88
CA PHE A 247 10.45 5.24 6.34
C PHE A 247 9.43 6.34 6.67
N GLY A 248 8.40 6.07 7.47
CA GLY A 248 7.41 7.06 7.88
C GLY A 248 8.04 8.29 8.56
N LYS A 249 7.34 9.42 8.51
CA LYS A 249 7.77 10.68 9.14
C LYS A 249 7.78 10.53 10.66
N LEU A 250 8.89 10.92 11.31
CA LEU A 250 9.04 10.89 12.78
C LEU A 250 8.80 12.26 13.42
N THR A 251 8.91 13.34 12.66
CA THR A 251 8.68 14.69 13.17
C THR A 251 7.19 14.93 13.49
N PRO A 252 6.89 15.79 14.47
CA PRO A 252 5.53 16.17 14.82
C PRO A 252 4.65 16.52 13.63
N ALA A 253 3.37 16.15 13.74
CA ALA A 253 2.37 16.51 12.74
C ALA A 253 2.25 18.05 12.67
N GLY A 254 2.57 18.62 11.52
CA GLY A 254 2.52 20.06 11.26
C GLY A 254 3.90 20.72 11.12
N GLN A 255 4.98 20.02 11.50
CA GLN A 255 6.33 20.50 11.21
C GLN A 255 6.66 20.25 9.74
N PHE A 256 7.01 21.30 9.00
CA PHE A 256 7.52 21.21 7.63
C PHE A 256 9.04 21.32 7.61
N PRO A 257 9.73 20.62 6.70
CA PRO A 257 11.15 20.86 6.48
C PRO A 257 11.37 22.26 5.92
N ASN A 258 12.42 22.93 6.38
CA ASN A 258 12.88 24.16 5.73
C ASN A 258 13.57 23.78 4.41
N ASN A 259 13.45 24.63 3.39
CA ASN A 259 14.16 24.40 2.14
C ASN A 259 15.64 24.79 2.34
N GLU A 260 16.53 23.81 2.31
CA GLU A 260 17.97 24.02 2.54
C GLU A 260 18.61 25.03 1.57
N ALA A 261 18.17 25.08 0.32
CA ALA A 261 18.68 26.06 -0.65
C ALA A 261 18.27 27.48 -0.26
N VAL A 262 17.02 27.67 0.16
CA VAL A 262 16.53 28.97 0.65
C VAL A 262 17.22 29.33 1.97
N THR A 263 17.40 28.38 2.88
CA THR A 263 18.11 28.61 4.15
C THR A 263 19.54 29.09 3.89
N LYS A 264 20.28 28.43 3.00
CA LYS A 264 21.66 28.83 2.64
C LYS A 264 21.70 30.23 2.03
N GLU A 265 20.75 30.55 1.15
CA GLU A 265 20.65 31.88 0.55
C GLU A 265 20.39 32.96 1.60
N VAL A 266 19.44 32.71 2.51
CA VAL A 266 19.14 33.65 3.61
C VAL A 266 20.31 33.79 4.58
N GLU A 267 20.99 32.69 4.91
CA GLU A 267 22.22 32.72 5.73
C GLU A 267 23.31 33.55 5.06
N LEU A 268 23.48 33.43 3.75
CA LEU A 268 24.43 34.23 2.97
C LEU A 268 24.05 35.72 2.98
N MET A 269 22.77 36.05 2.81
CA MET A 269 22.27 37.43 2.88
C MET A 269 22.44 38.05 4.28
N MET A 270 22.47 37.23 5.33
CA MET A 270 22.62 37.67 6.72
C MET A 270 24.08 37.68 7.20
N ASP A 271 25.02 37.14 6.41
CA ASP A 271 26.45 37.17 6.76
C ASP A 271 27.05 38.55 6.42
N PRO A 272 27.46 39.35 7.42
CA PRO A 272 28.04 40.67 7.19
C PRO A 272 29.40 40.62 6.46
N ASN A 273 30.01 39.44 6.33
CA ASN A 273 31.29 39.25 5.63
C ASN A 273 31.11 38.64 4.23
N ALA A 274 29.89 38.28 3.83
CA ALA A 274 29.64 37.76 2.50
C ALA A 274 29.75 38.88 1.45
N ASP A 275 30.46 38.61 0.35
CA ASP A 275 30.48 39.51 -0.80
C ASP A 275 29.24 39.27 -1.67
N PRO A 276 28.27 40.20 -1.72
CA PRO A 276 27.03 40.03 -2.49
C PRO A 276 27.25 40.05 -4.01
N PHE A 277 28.46 40.38 -4.47
CA PHE A 277 28.83 40.38 -5.89
C PHE A 277 29.74 39.21 -6.28
N ALA A 278 30.02 38.28 -5.35
CA ALA A 278 30.80 37.10 -5.65
C ALA A 278 30.10 36.26 -6.73
N ALA A 279 30.74 36.11 -7.89
CA ALA A 279 30.23 35.24 -8.94
C ALA A 279 30.20 33.79 -8.44
N PRO A 280 29.14 33.02 -8.73
CA PRO A 280 29.15 31.58 -8.48
C PRO A 280 30.39 30.98 -9.15
N PRO A 281 31.08 30.02 -8.50
CA PRO A 281 32.18 29.33 -9.15
C PRO A 281 31.68 28.71 -10.46
N GLU A 282 32.51 28.66 -11.51
CA GLU A 282 32.13 28.09 -12.82
C GLU A 282 31.66 26.62 -12.72
N SER A 283 32.01 25.93 -11.62
CA SER A 283 31.56 24.57 -11.30
C SER A 283 30.27 24.50 -10.48
N ALA A 284 29.58 25.62 -10.22
CA ALA A 284 28.32 25.62 -9.49
C ALA A 284 27.24 24.92 -10.30
N GLU A 285 26.63 23.88 -9.73
CA GLU A 285 25.49 23.23 -10.35
C GLU A 285 24.32 24.21 -10.45
N PRO A 286 23.52 24.17 -11.53
CA PRO A 286 22.34 24.99 -11.64
C PRO A 286 21.40 24.71 -10.46
N PRO A 287 20.72 25.74 -9.93
CA PRO A 287 19.84 25.58 -8.79
C PRO A 287 18.77 24.53 -9.09
N ALA A 288 18.61 23.59 -8.15
CA ALA A 288 17.59 22.57 -8.26
C ALA A 288 16.20 23.20 -8.28
N LYS A 289 15.31 22.66 -9.11
CA LYS A 289 13.90 23.06 -9.17
C LYS A 289 13.26 23.03 -7.77
N PHE A 290 12.60 24.13 -7.40
CA PHE A 290 11.82 24.26 -6.18
C PHE A 290 10.51 23.49 -6.27
N GLY A 291 10.24 22.63 -5.28
CA GLY A 291 9.03 21.82 -5.25
C GLY A 291 8.97 20.74 -6.35
N ALA A 292 7.76 20.34 -6.72
CA ALA A 292 7.52 19.28 -7.68
C ALA A 292 6.44 19.62 -8.73
N SER A 293 6.80 19.49 -10.02
CA SER A 293 5.84 19.56 -11.13
C SER A 293 5.42 18.18 -11.62
N ASP A 294 6.31 17.19 -11.50
CA ASP A 294 6.07 15.81 -11.91
C ASP A 294 6.64 14.79 -10.91
N VAL A 295 6.33 13.49 -11.08
CA VAL A 295 6.72 12.41 -10.16
C VAL A 295 8.24 12.26 -9.97
N ILE A 296 9.06 12.70 -10.92
CA ILE A 296 10.52 12.66 -10.81
C ILE A 296 11.08 13.74 -9.87
N ASP A 297 10.31 14.79 -9.61
CA ASP A 297 10.70 15.84 -8.66
C ASP A 297 10.41 15.42 -7.21
N LEU A 298 9.52 14.43 -7.01
CA LEU A 298 9.19 13.88 -5.70
C LEU A 298 10.32 13.00 -5.17
N ASN A 299 10.40 12.87 -3.85
CA ASN A 299 11.37 11.97 -3.20
C ASN A 299 10.91 10.51 -3.20
N GLN A 300 11.86 9.59 -3.01
CA GLN A 300 11.61 8.15 -3.03
C GLN A 300 10.55 7.69 -2.01
N VAL A 301 10.42 8.36 -0.87
CA VAL A 301 9.42 8.00 0.15
C VAL A 301 8.01 8.42 -0.26
N GLN A 302 7.87 9.54 -0.97
CA GLN A 302 6.59 9.95 -1.57
C GLN A 302 6.13 8.97 -2.65
N LEU A 303 7.06 8.47 -3.46
CA LEU A 303 6.76 7.46 -4.48
C LEU A 303 6.41 6.10 -3.84
N LEU A 304 7.13 5.69 -2.79
CA LEU A 304 6.79 4.50 -2.00
C LEU A 304 5.38 4.62 -1.37
N ASN A 305 5.06 5.79 -0.84
CA ASN A 305 3.75 6.11 -0.28
C ASN A 305 2.64 5.90 -1.34
N ALA A 306 2.87 6.31 -2.59
CA ALA A 306 1.91 6.18 -3.68
C ALA A 306 1.62 4.70 -4.02
N TYR A 307 2.66 3.87 -4.12
CA TYR A 307 2.51 2.42 -4.30
C TYR A 307 1.88 1.70 -3.11
N THR A 308 2.09 2.20 -1.89
CA THR A 308 1.56 1.60 -0.67
C THR A 308 0.08 1.95 -0.43
N CYS A 309 -0.48 2.92 -1.17
CA CYS A 309 -1.85 3.37 -0.99
C CYS A 309 -2.86 2.23 -1.23
N THR A 310 -3.63 1.90 -0.18
CA THR A 310 -4.69 0.86 -0.25
C THR A 310 -6.01 1.36 -0.81
N GLU A 311 -6.09 2.63 -1.19
CA GLU A 311 -7.31 3.30 -1.67
C GLU A 311 -8.52 3.21 -0.69
N CYS A 312 -8.24 2.97 0.59
CA CYS A 312 -9.29 2.75 1.61
C CYS A 312 -10.13 3.99 1.93
N GLY A 313 -9.65 5.19 1.55
CA GLY A 313 -10.35 6.46 1.72
C GLY A 313 -10.52 6.92 3.17
N ARG A 314 -9.72 6.40 4.13
CA ARG A 314 -9.69 6.92 5.52
C ARG A 314 -9.27 8.41 5.51
N CYS A 315 -8.22 8.74 4.78
CA CYS A 315 -7.73 10.11 4.60
C CYS A 315 -8.78 11.04 3.95
N THR A 316 -9.48 10.59 2.91
CA THR A 316 -10.58 11.33 2.29
C THR A 316 -11.74 11.57 3.28
N SER A 317 -12.10 10.56 4.08
CA SER A 317 -13.23 10.68 5.01
C SER A 317 -13.00 11.68 6.16
N VAL A 318 -11.75 12.00 6.48
CA VAL A 318 -11.39 12.98 7.53
C VAL A 318 -10.93 14.32 6.97
N CYS A 319 -10.91 14.49 5.65
CA CYS A 319 -10.43 15.71 5.03
C CYS A 319 -11.53 16.80 5.08
N PRO A 320 -11.32 17.94 5.76
CA PRO A 320 -12.34 18.98 5.89
C PRO A 320 -12.72 19.60 4.54
N ALA A 321 -11.75 19.74 3.64
CA ALA A 321 -12.02 20.21 2.28
C ALA A 321 -12.94 19.26 1.50
N ASN A 322 -12.72 17.94 1.60
CA ASN A 322 -13.57 16.95 0.95
C ASN A 322 -14.99 16.94 1.53
N GLN A 323 -15.10 17.02 2.87
CA GLN A 323 -16.40 17.01 3.57
C GLN A 323 -17.28 18.21 3.19
N THR A 324 -16.67 19.34 2.86
CA THR A 324 -17.35 20.57 2.42
C THR A 324 -17.61 20.61 0.91
N GLY A 325 -17.30 19.54 0.17
CA GLY A 325 -17.58 19.43 -1.26
C GLY A 325 -16.50 19.99 -2.18
N LYS A 326 -15.34 20.41 -1.66
CA LYS A 326 -14.20 20.82 -2.49
C LYS A 326 -13.60 19.61 -3.21
N LYS A 327 -12.90 19.84 -4.32
CA LYS A 327 -12.34 18.77 -5.17
C LYS A 327 -11.27 17.91 -4.49
N LEU A 328 -10.58 18.42 -3.47
CA LEU A 328 -9.49 17.68 -2.82
C LEU A 328 -9.95 16.35 -2.22
N SER A 329 -9.28 15.27 -2.65
CA SER A 329 -9.30 13.97 -1.99
C SER A 329 -7.85 13.53 -1.78
N PRO A 330 -7.34 13.48 -0.53
CA PRO A 330 -5.96 13.06 -0.27
C PRO A 330 -5.65 11.65 -0.77
N ARG A 331 -6.66 10.78 -0.87
CA ARG A 331 -6.51 9.47 -1.53
C ARG A 331 -6.24 9.64 -3.03
N LYS A 332 -7.01 10.50 -3.71
CA LYS A 332 -6.87 10.74 -5.15
C LYS A 332 -5.46 11.26 -5.48
N ILE A 333 -4.91 12.16 -4.67
CA ILE A 333 -3.50 12.60 -4.79
C ILE A 333 -2.54 11.41 -4.89
N MET A 334 -2.66 10.44 -3.98
CA MET A 334 -1.79 9.24 -4.01
C MET A 334 -2.05 8.34 -5.22
N MET A 335 -3.31 8.19 -5.63
CA MET A 335 -3.68 7.39 -6.80
C MET A 335 -3.12 8.00 -8.08
N ASP A 336 -3.29 9.30 -8.26
CA ASP A 336 -2.79 10.07 -9.40
C ASP A 336 -1.26 10.07 -9.46
N THR A 337 -0.59 10.23 -8.32
CA THR A 337 0.87 10.09 -8.23
C THR A 337 1.32 8.70 -8.66
N ARG A 338 0.66 7.63 -8.20
CA ARG A 338 0.99 6.26 -8.61
C ARG A 338 0.75 6.06 -10.10
N ASP A 339 -0.38 6.51 -10.62
CA ASP A 339 -0.78 6.28 -12.01
C ASP A 339 0.16 7.04 -12.97
N ARG A 340 0.56 8.27 -12.62
CA ARG A 340 1.60 9.00 -13.34
C ARG A 340 2.96 8.32 -13.25
N LEU A 341 3.34 7.80 -12.08
CA LEU A 341 4.61 7.08 -11.90
C LEU A 341 4.65 5.77 -12.72
N GLU A 342 3.52 5.07 -12.82
CA GLU A 342 3.36 3.91 -13.69
C GLU A 342 3.50 4.28 -15.17
N GLU A 343 2.94 5.41 -15.60
CA GLU A 343 3.08 5.92 -16.97
C GLU A 343 4.56 6.26 -17.28
N VAL A 344 5.20 7.06 -16.42
CA VAL A 344 6.62 7.44 -16.55
C VAL A 344 7.52 6.20 -16.54
N GLY A 345 7.27 5.25 -15.64
CA GLY A 345 8.01 4.00 -15.56
C GLY A 345 7.94 3.20 -16.86
N LYS A 346 6.77 3.12 -17.50
CA LYS A 346 6.60 2.45 -18.80
C LYS A 346 7.32 3.19 -19.93
N GLN A 347 7.30 4.52 -19.93
CA GLN A 347 8.02 5.34 -20.91
C GLN A 347 9.53 5.12 -20.81
N MET A 348 10.07 5.16 -19.58
CA MET A 348 11.47 4.89 -19.32
C MET A 348 11.89 3.47 -19.74
N GLU A 349 11.06 2.46 -19.46
CA GLU A 349 11.31 1.07 -19.90
C GLU A 349 11.32 0.91 -21.42
N LYS A 350 10.48 1.66 -22.15
CA LYS A 350 10.32 1.52 -23.60
C LYS A 350 11.32 2.37 -24.40
N ASN A 351 11.52 3.62 -23.99
CA ASN A 351 12.22 4.64 -24.77
C ASN A 351 13.48 5.17 -24.08
N GLY A 352 13.74 4.82 -22.82
CA GLY A 352 14.84 5.38 -22.03
C GLY A 352 14.70 6.87 -21.66
N LYS A 353 13.56 7.48 -21.99
CA LYS A 353 13.25 8.89 -21.72
C LYS A 353 11.78 9.08 -21.38
N ILE A 354 11.48 10.14 -20.64
CA ILE A 354 10.12 10.59 -20.34
C ILE A 354 9.61 11.34 -21.56
N GLU A 355 8.43 10.97 -22.05
CA GLU A 355 7.82 11.67 -23.18
C GLU A 355 7.21 12.99 -22.70
N GLU A 356 7.38 14.04 -23.49
CA GLU A 356 6.79 15.34 -23.23
C GLU A 356 5.26 15.30 -23.41
N GLY A 357 4.55 16.18 -22.68
CA GLY A 357 3.12 16.44 -22.91
C GLY A 357 2.18 16.07 -21.76
N LYS A 358 2.65 15.38 -20.71
CA LYS A 358 1.90 15.23 -19.46
C LYS A 358 2.78 15.43 -18.24
N GLN A 359 2.22 16.00 -17.18
CA GLN A 359 2.86 16.18 -15.88
C GLN A 359 1.89 15.80 -14.75
N LEU A 360 2.42 15.46 -13.57
CA LEU A 360 1.58 15.23 -12.39
C LEU A 360 0.74 16.46 -12.05
N LEU A 361 1.34 17.65 -12.09
CA LEU A 361 0.65 18.92 -11.92
C LEU A 361 -0.10 19.30 -13.20
N GLY A 362 -1.38 19.66 -13.09
CA GLY A 362 -2.21 20.10 -14.20
C GLY A 362 -3.01 18.95 -14.83
N ASP A 363 -2.34 17.90 -15.32
CA ASP A 363 -3.02 16.80 -16.04
C ASP A 363 -3.66 15.77 -15.11
N TYR A 364 -3.01 15.47 -13.99
CA TYR A 364 -3.48 14.48 -13.03
C TYR A 364 -4.05 15.14 -11.75
N ILE A 365 -3.29 16.07 -11.18
CA ILE A 365 -3.65 16.82 -9.99
C ILE A 365 -3.83 18.29 -10.35
N SER A 366 -5.04 18.80 -10.15
CA SER A 366 -5.39 20.19 -10.45
C SER A 366 -4.89 21.17 -9.38
N THR A 367 -4.67 22.42 -9.78
CA THR A 367 -4.33 23.52 -8.85
C THR A 367 -5.42 23.76 -7.81
N GLU A 368 -6.69 23.57 -8.17
CA GLU A 368 -7.82 23.67 -7.24
C GLU A 368 -7.77 22.61 -6.12
N GLU A 369 -7.40 21.37 -6.45
CA GLU A 369 -7.21 20.31 -5.44
C GLU A 369 -6.07 20.68 -4.48
N LEU A 370 -4.96 21.21 -5.01
CA LEU A 370 -3.83 21.63 -4.22
C LEU A 370 -4.21 22.77 -3.27
N TRP A 371 -4.81 23.85 -3.76
CA TRP A 371 -5.17 25.02 -2.95
C TRP A 371 -6.36 24.81 -2.01
N ALA A 372 -7.18 23.77 -2.22
CA ALA A 372 -8.21 23.37 -1.27
C ALA A 372 -7.66 22.77 0.04
N CYS A 373 -6.40 22.33 0.07
CA CYS A 373 -5.78 21.74 1.27
C CYS A 373 -5.57 22.77 2.38
N THR A 374 -6.03 22.49 3.60
CA THR A 374 -5.82 23.37 4.76
C THR A 374 -4.55 23.07 5.54
N SER A 375 -3.72 22.12 5.07
CA SER A 375 -2.50 21.66 5.75
C SER A 375 -2.71 21.15 7.19
N CYS A 376 -3.94 20.78 7.56
CA CYS A 376 -4.31 20.32 8.91
C CYS A 376 -3.80 18.93 9.32
N ASN A 377 -3.14 18.19 8.41
CA ASN A 377 -2.50 16.90 8.68
C ASN A 377 -3.43 15.71 9.04
N ALA A 378 -4.75 15.89 9.09
CA ALA A 378 -5.71 14.83 9.41
C ALA A 378 -5.58 13.58 8.52
N CYS A 379 -5.21 13.76 7.25
CA CYS A 379 -5.03 12.65 6.30
C CYS A 379 -3.87 11.72 6.66
N VAL A 380 -2.76 12.27 7.18
CA VAL A 380 -1.55 11.52 7.55
C VAL A 380 -1.78 10.76 8.86
N GLU A 381 -2.44 11.41 9.82
CA GLU A 381 -2.79 10.79 11.10
C GLU A 381 -3.71 9.58 10.89
N ALA A 382 -4.77 9.75 10.08
CA ALA A 382 -5.77 8.71 9.82
C ALA A 382 -5.26 7.54 8.96
N CYS A 383 -4.08 7.68 8.33
CA CYS A 383 -3.56 6.66 7.44
C CYS A 383 -3.06 5.43 8.22
N PRO A 384 -3.58 4.22 7.94
CA PRO A 384 -3.24 3.02 8.70
C PRO A 384 -1.81 2.51 8.43
N VAL A 385 -1.24 2.88 7.27
CA VAL A 385 0.10 2.46 6.81
C VAL A 385 1.08 3.64 6.75
N SER A 386 0.76 4.75 7.45
CA SER A 386 1.65 5.91 7.62
C SER A 386 2.07 6.64 6.33
N ILE A 387 1.16 6.73 5.36
CA ILE A 387 1.35 7.55 4.14
C ILE A 387 1.14 9.04 4.44
N ASP A 388 1.94 9.89 3.79
CA ASP A 388 1.89 11.35 3.91
C ASP A 388 1.52 12.03 2.56
N PRO A 389 0.23 12.15 2.20
CA PRO A 389 -0.20 12.88 1.01
C PRO A 389 0.07 14.38 1.10
N LEU A 390 0.18 14.92 2.31
CA LEU A 390 0.40 16.35 2.54
C LEU A 390 1.77 16.77 2.00
N SER A 391 2.80 15.94 2.18
CA SER A 391 4.13 16.19 1.62
C SER A 391 4.10 16.47 0.11
N ILE A 392 3.39 15.66 -0.68
CA ILE A 392 3.27 15.83 -2.14
C ILE A 392 2.55 17.15 -2.45
N ILE A 393 1.46 17.44 -1.73
CA ILE A 393 0.70 18.69 -1.92
C ILE A 393 1.59 19.91 -1.66
N MET A 394 2.41 19.87 -0.61
CA MET A 394 3.29 21.00 -0.26
C MET A 394 4.39 21.21 -1.30
N ASP A 395 5.02 20.15 -1.80
CA ASP A 395 6.03 20.26 -2.85
C ASP A 395 5.43 20.83 -4.14
N MET A 396 4.21 20.42 -4.51
CA MET A 396 3.53 20.97 -5.69
C MET A 396 3.11 22.42 -5.50
N ARG A 397 2.68 22.82 -4.29
CA ARG A 397 2.43 24.24 -3.97
C ARG A 397 3.71 25.07 -4.03
N GLN A 398 4.82 24.53 -3.54
CA GLN A 398 6.11 25.21 -3.62
C GLN A 398 6.51 25.47 -5.07
N PHE A 399 6.33 24.49 -5.96
CA PHE A 399 6.58 24.68 -7.39
C PHE A 399 5.69 25.78 -7.99
N LEU A 400 4.38 25.75 -7.70
CA LEU A 400 3.46 26.78 -8.18
C LEU A 400 3.89 28.19 -7.74
N VAL A 401 4.33 28.36 -6.50
CA VAL A 401 4.73 29.67 -5.97
C VAL A 401 6.10 30.10 -6.49
N MET A 402 7.12 29.26 -6.34
CA MET A 402 8.53 29.64 -6.54
C MET A 402 8.99 29.54 -7.99
N GLU A 403 8.39 28.66 -8.79
CA GLU A 403 8.79 28.45 -10.20
C GLU A 403 7.80 29.09 -11.19
N GLN A 404 6.50 29.08 -10.86
CA GLN A 404 5.46 29.57 -11.77
C GLN A 404 4.85 30.92 -11.37
N SER A 405 5.18 31.46 -10.20
CA SER A 405 4.52 32.67 -9.66
C SER A 405 2.98 32.58 -9.64
N ALA A 406 2.45 31.36 -9.49
CA ALA A 406 1.05 31.01 -9.64
C ALA A 406 0.36 30.80 -8.28
N ALA A 407 0.70 31.61 -7.28
CA ALA A 407 0.00 31.61 -6.00
C ALA A 407 -1.40 32.25 -6.15
N PRO A 408 -2.41 31.79 -5.37
CA PRO A 408 -3.70 32.46 -5.25
C PRO A 408 -3.54 33.93 -4.90
N SER A 409 -4.42 34.78 -5.44
CA SER A 409 -4.36 36.23 -5.27
C SER A 409 -4.32 36.67 -3.80
N GLU A 410 -5.07 35.98 -2.96
CA GLU A 410 -5.18 36.22 -1.53
C GLU A 410 -3.86 35.93 -0.81
N LEU A 411 -3.13 34.90 -1.25
CA LEU A 411 -1.80 34.58 -0.74
C LEU A 411 -0.76 35.59 -1.23
N ASN A 412 -0.82 36.02 -2.49
CA ASN A 412 0.06 37.06 -2.99
C ASN A 412 -0.10 38.37 -2.20
N VAL A 413 -1.34 38.82 -1.99
CA VAL A 413 -1.62 40.00 -1.15
C VAL A 413 -1.07 39.82 0.26
N THR A 414 -1.25 38.64 0.84
CA THR A 414 -0.74 38.33 2.18
C THR A 414 0.79 38.41 2.22
N MET A 415 1.49 37.79 1.26
CA MET A 415 2.95 37.79 1.18
C MET A 415 3.50 39.20 0.98
N THR A 416 2.90 39.99 0.09
CA THR A 416 3.25 41.40 -0.14
C THR A 416 3.02 42.26 1.11
N ASN A 417 1.96 42.01 1.88
CA ASN A 417 1.74 42.73 3.14
C ASN A 417 2.80 42.36 4.18
N ILE A 418 3.16 41.07 4.29
CA ILE A 418 4.23 40.62 5.21
C ILE A 418 5.55 41.28 4.84
N GLU A 419 5.89 41.31 3.55
CA GLU A 419 7.12 41.90 3.04
C GLU A 419 7.19 43.41 3.34
N ASN A 420 6.12 44.15 3.07
CA ASN A 420 6.13 45.61 3.22
C ASN A 420 5.87 46.10 4.66
N ASN A 421 4.96 45.44 5.39
CA ASN A 421 4.45 45.92 6.67
C ASN A 421 4.87 45.04 7.87
N GLY A 422 5.46 43.87 7.63
CA GLY A 422 5.74 42.89 8.69
C GLY A 422 4.50 42.24 9.31
N ALA A 423 3.34 42.35 8.64
CA ALA A 423 2.06 41.79 9.05
C ALA A 423 1.26 41.32 7.82
N PRO A 424 0.47 40.24 7.89
CA PRO A 424 -0.30 39.75 6.74
C PRO A 424 -1.50 40.64 6.36
N TRP A 425 -1.86 41.59 7.22
CA TRP A 425 -2.92 42.56 6.99
C TRP A 425 -2.33 43.91 6.56
N PRO A 426 -3.07 44.73 5.80
CA PRO A 426 -2.62 46.05 5.34
C PRO A 426 -2.75 47.10 6.46
N PHE A 427 -2.07 46.88 7.59
CA PHE A 427 -2.01 47.86 8.68
C PHE A 427 -0.81 48.79 8.50
N ASN A 428 -0.95 50.04 8.96
CA ASN A 428 0.17 50.96 9.01
C ASN A 428 1.21 50.42 10.00
N GLN A 429 2.49 50.48 9.62
CA GLN A 429 3.58 50.03 10.47
C GLN A 429 3.62 50.76 11.83
N MET A 430 3.16 52.02 11.89
CA MET A 430 3.04 52.79 13.14
C MET A 430 2.01 52.19 14.12
N ASP A 431 0.97 51.53 13.60
CA ASP A 431 -0.10 50.94 14.40
C ASP A 431 0.29 49.56 14.98
N ARG A 432 1.47 49.04 14.63
CA ARG A 432 1.93 47.71 15.04
C ARG A 432 2.00 47.55 16.56
N ALA A 433 2.17 48.61 17.33
CA ALA A 433 2.23 48.55 18.79
C ALA A 433 0.85 48.65 19.47
N ASN A 434 -0.22 48.92 18.72
CA ASN A 434 -1.54 49.17 19.31
C ASN A 434 -2.10 47.97 20.09
N TRP A 435 -1.77 46.73 19.69
CA TRP A 435 -2.17 45.51 20.41
C TRP A 435 -1.61 45.42 21.84
N ILE A 436 -0.56 46.18 22.18
CA ILE A 436 -0.01 46.22 23.55
C ILE A 436 -1.02 46.87 24.52
N ASN A 437 -1.90 47.73 23.99
CA ASN A 437 -2.87 48.50 24.76
C ASN A 437 -4.30 47.94 24.65
N GLU A 438 -4.50 46.83 23.93
CA GLU A 438 -5.75 46.03 23.91
C GLU A 438 -5.68 44.94 24.98
#